data_AF-A0A2M7RQ37-F1
#
_entry.id   AF-A0A2M7RQ37-F1
#
_cell.length_a   1.000
_cell.length_b   1.000
_cell.length_c   1.000
_cell.angle_alpha   90.00
_cell.angle_beta   90.00
_cell.angle_gamma   90.00
#
_symmetry.space_group_name_H-M   'P 1'
#
loop_
_entity.id
_entity.type
_entity.pdbx_description
1 polymer ?
#
loop_
_entity_poly.entity_id
_entity_poly.type
_entity_poly.pdbx_seq_one_letter_code
_entity_poly.pdbx_strand_id
1 'polypeptide(L)'
;MSQPKFNIKDESQERKYFSIVPNYIINHSTLEERGFYLTLKRIAGEYSTVRYSARDLAKMCRISDDTVYRLLQSLIRRGWIKEAGKIPTGHKPRQTYAIVNLWKKNIDFYDKEENRTGAVNGNKVAPERVIKPQTKDTEEEPVKEDINTSETLSEGKSRQVGANKKENSRCPLLLKEKYPNLVEKYPGGHSECVEFINSIEEEFKAGRRFVNYGKQFGALHKILRARYSFEEINDCIVCMEANNFWREKGWDFGDVANVIGKGGTQYGKSG
;
A
#
# COMPACT_ATOMS: atom_id res chain seq x y z
N MET A 1 45.45 32.12 9.88
CA MET A 1 45.56 30.67 10.10
C MET A 1 44.87 29.97 8.92
N SER A 2 45.65 29.37 8.03
CA SER A 2 45.15 28.72 6.81
C SER A 2 44.62 27.33 7.17
N GLN A 3 43.35 27.03 6.90
CA GLN A 3 42.82 25.69 7.16
C GLN A 3 43.45 24.68 6.17
N PRO A 4 43.78 23.46 6.63
CA PRO A 4 44.34 22.44 5.78
C PRO A 4 43.34 22.05 4.69
N LYS A 5 43.79 22.13 3.44
CA LYS A 5 43.05 21.74 2.24
C LYS A 5 43.05 20.21 2.18
N PHE A 6 42.00 19.57 2.68
CA PHE A 6 41.88 18.11 2.66
C PHE A 6 41.88 17.61 1.20
N ASN A 7 42.96 16.94 0.81
CA ASN A 7 43.11 16.31 -0.50
C ASN A 7 42.72 14.83 -0.35
N ILE A 8 41.44 14.56 -0.11
CA ILE A 8 40.94 13.18 -0.05
C ILE A 8 40.82 12.68 -1.48
N LYS A 9 41.79 11.87 -1.92
CA LYS A 9 41.65 11.02 -3.10
C LYS A 9 41.02 9.72 -2.64
N ASP A 10 39.77 9.49 -3.02
CA ASP A 10 39.06 8.24 -2.70
C ASP A 10 39.50 7.16 -3.71
N GLU A 11 40.61 6.47 -3.40
CA GLU A 11 41.21 5.43 -4.27
C GLU A 11 40.66 4.02 -4.01
N SER A 12 39.69 3.85 -3.10
CA SER A 12 39.14 2.53 -2.77
C SER A 12 37.82 2.25 -3.51
N GLN A 13 37.83 1.27 -4.40
CA GLN A 13 36.62 0.73 -5.05
C GLN A 13 35.64 0.05 -4.08
N GLU A 14 36.00 -0.11 -2.79
CA GLU A 14 35.19 -0.84 -1.79
C GLU A 14 33.96 -0.06 -1.34
N ARG A 15 33.96 1.28 -1.48
CA ARG A 15 32.84 2.15 -1.06
C ARG A 15 31.60 2.05 -1.96
N LYS A 16 31.68 1.32 -3.07
CA LYS A 16 30.56 1.11 -4.01
C LYS A 16 29.31 0.48 -3.35
N TYR A 17 29.48 -0.21 -2.22
CA TYR A 17 28.41 -0.98 -1.58
C TYR A 17 27.79 -0.32 -0.35
N PHE A 18 28.20 0.89 0.02
CA PHE A 18 27.65 1.59 1.18
C PHE A 18 26.88 2.85 0.78
N SER A 19 25.83 3.16 1.53
CA SER A 19 25.05 4.38 1.36
C SER A 19 24.79 4.98 2.73
N ILE A 20 25.25 6.21 2.93
CA ILE A 20 25.00 6.95 4.16
C ILE A 20 23.63 7.62 4.04
N VAL A 21 22.80 7.42 5.06
CA VAL A 21 21.43 7.92 5.11
C VAL A 21 21.24 8.76 6.36
N PRO A 22 20.74 10.01 6.24
CA PRO A 22 20.48 10.84 7.40
C PRO A 22 19.44 10.22 8.34
N ASN A 23 19.69 10.28 9.66
CA ASN A 23 18.77 9.79 10.70
C ASN A 23 17.39 10.46 10.61
N TYR A 24 17.34 11.70 10.12
CA TYR A 24 16.09 12.41 9.84
C TYR A 24 15.16 11.62 8.90
N ILE A 25 15.72 10.94 7.90
CA ILE A 25 14.91 10.10 7.00
C ILE A 25 14.45 8.84 7.74
N ILE A 26 15.34 8.19 8.48
CA ILE A 26 15.05 6.98 9.24
C ILE A 26 13.88 7.22 10.21
N ASN A 27 13.91 8.30 10.97
CA ASN A 27 12.95 8.55 12.05
C ASN A 27 11.63 9.19 11.60
N HIS A 28 11.57 9.75 10.38
CA HIS A 28 10.37 10.41 9.86
C HIS A 28 9.75 9.71 8.64
N SER A 29 10.18 8.49 8.33
CA SER A 29 9.66 7.68 7.22
C SER A 29 8.90 6.46 7.71
N THR A 30 7.95 6.02 6.89
CA THR A 30 7.43 4.64 6.95
C THR A 30 8.50 3.65 6.44
N LEU A 31 8.37 2.37 6.78
CA LEU A 31 9.29 1.32 6.31
C LEU A 31 9.37 1.26 4.78
N GLU A 32 8.23 1.43 4.10
CA GLU A 32 8.16 1.45 2.63
C GLU A 32 8.90 2.66 2.04
N GLU A 33 8.67 3.86 2.59
CA GLU A 33 9.36 5.09 2.16
C GLU A 33 10.87 4.97 2.37
N ARG A 34 11.30 4.39 3.49
CA ARG A 34 12.72 4.17 3.81
C ARG A 34 13.37 3.24 2.79
N GLY A 35 12.76 2.07 2.55
CA GLY A 35 13.26 1.10 1.59
C GLY A 35 13.30 1.66 0.17
N PHE A 36 12.26 2.39 -0.22
CA PHE A 36 12.20 3.01 -1.54
C PHE A 36 13.23 4.13 -1.71
N TYR A 37 13.39 5.01 -0.71
CA TYR A 37 14.40 6.07 -0.72
C TYR A 37 15.83 5.49 -0.80
N LEU A 38 16.13 4.42 -0.05
CA LEU A 38 17.42 3.73 -0.12
C LEU A 38 17.73 3.23 -1.52
N THR A 39 16.74 2.60 -2.18
CA THR A 39 16.88 2.15 -3.57
C THR A 39 17.13 3.32 -4.51
N LEU A 40 16.40 4.43 -4.39
CA LEU A 40 16.64 5.63 -5.19
C LEU A 40 18.04 6.20 -4.97
N LYS A 41 18.51 6.24 -3.71
CA LYS A 41 19.86 6.74 -3.36
C LYS A 41 20.95 5.84 -3.94
N ARG A 42 20.79 4.52 -3.86
CA ARG A 42 21.69 3.53 -4.46
C ARG A 42 21.77 3.68 -5.98
N ILE A 43 20.63 3.88 -6.64
CA ILE A 43 20.54 4.09 -8.08
C ILE A 43 21.20 5.43 -8.49
N ALA A 44 20.92 6.49 -7.74
CA ALA A 44 21.40 7.83 -8.03
C ALA A 44 22.92 7.96 -7.88
N GLY A 45 23.54 7.16 -7.01
CA GLY A 45 24.95 7.21 -6.69
C GLY A 45 25.38 8.61 -6.24
N GLU A 46 26.51 9.07 -6.79
CA GLU A 46 27.09 10.39 -6.51
C GLU A 46 26.35 11.52 -7.21
N TYR A 47 25.88 11.26 -8.44
CA TYR A 47 25.19 12.26 -9.27
C TYR A 47 23.83 12.69 -8.72
N SER A 48 23.33 11.98 -7.70
CA SER A 48 22.09 12.32 -7.00
C SER A 48 20.88 12.43 -7.93
N THR A 49 20.92 11.85 -9.13
CA THR A 49 19.84 11.88 -10.12
C THR A 49 19.42 10.47 -10.54
N VAL A 50 18.11 10.25 -10.63
CA VAL A 50 17.49 8.97 -10.97
C VAL A 50 16.83 9.11 -12.35
N ARG A 51 17.26 8.25 -13.29
CA ARG A 51 16.81 8.25 -14.71
C ARG A 51 16.05 6.98 -15.08
N TYR A 52 15.16 6.53 -14.20
CA TYR A 52 14.41 5.28 -14.37
C TYR A 52 12.93 5.55 -14.51
N SER A 53 12.24 4.70 -15.28
CA SER A 53 10.78 4.75 -15.35
C SER A 53 10.15 4.18 -14.08
N ALA A 54 8.89 4.53 -13.81
CA ALA A 54 8.15 3.98 -12.67
C ALA A 54 8.09 2.45 -12.71
N ARG A 55 7.97 1.84 -13.90
CA ARG A 55 8.01 0.39 -14.10
C ARG A 55 9.36 -0.23 -13.76
N ASP A 56 10.46 0.43 -14.13
CA ASP A 56 11.79 -0.08 -13.81
C ASP A 56 12.04 0.00 -12.30
N LEU A 57 11.61 1.09 -11.67
CA LEU A 57 11.64 1.24 -10.21
C LEU A 57 10.77 0.19 -9.51
N ALA A 58 9.58 -0.10 -10.04
CA ALA A 58 8.68 -1.12 -9.53
C ALA A 58 9.34 -2.51 -9.53
N LYS A 59 9.98 -2.88 -10.65
CA LYS A 59 10.74 -4.13 -10.77
C LYS A 59 11.92 -4.19 -9.80
N MET A 60 12.70 -3.11 -9.70
CA MET A 60 13.86 -3.07 -8.79
C MET A 60 13.45 -3.15 -7.32
N CYS A 61 12.32 -2.56 -6.95
CA CYS A 61 11.81 -2.55 -5.57
C CYS A 61 10.86 -3.73 -5.26
N ARG A 62 10.50 -4.56 -6.26
CA ARG A 62 9.50 -5.65 -6.15
C ARG A 62 8.15 -5.18 -5.60
N ILE A 63 7.67 -4.03 -6.08
CA ILE A 63 6.38 -3.43 -5.70
C ILE A 63 5.56 -3.10 -6.96
N SER A 64 4.28 -2.78 -6.80
CA SER A 64 3.43 -2.38 -7.93
C SER A 64 3.75 -0.97 -8.45
N ASP A 65 3.48 -0.73 -9.73
CA ASP A 65 3.63 0.59 -10.37
C ASP A 65 2.87 1.69 -9.60
N ASP A 66 1.65 1.40 -9.15
CA ASP A 66 0.83 2.34 -8.37
C ASP A 66 1.49 2.70 -7.04
N THR A 67 2.13 1.72 -6.39
CA THR A 67 2.87 1.94 -5.14
C THR A 67 4.08 2.84 -5.38
N VAL A 68 4.79 2.67 -6.50
CA VAL A 68 5.89 3.55 -6.90
C VAL A 68 5.40 4.99 -7.07
N TYR A 69 4.28 5.22 -7.76
CA TYR A 69 3.72 6.57 -7.91
C TYR A 69 3.34 7.19 -6.56
N ARG A 70 2.68 6.43 -5.68
CA ARG A 70 2.34 6.89 -4.33
C ARG A 70 3.58 7.29 -3.54
N LEU A 71 4.62 6.45 -3.55
CA LEU A 71 5.87 6.70 -2.83
C LEU A 71 6.64 7.88 -3.40
N LEU A 72 6.76 8.00 -4.73
CA LEU A 72 7.36 9.17 -5.39
C LEU A 72 6.67 10.46 -4.95
N GLN A 73 5.33 10.50 -5.00
CA GLN A 73 4.55 11.66 -4.58
C GLN A 73 4.73 11.98 -3.08
N SER A 74 4.84 10.95 -2.23
CA SER A 74 5.13 11.16 -0.80
C SER A 74 6.51 11.77 -0.58
N LEU A 75 7.54 11.23 -1.24
CA LEU A 75 8.92 11.73 -1.13
C LEU A 75 9.09 13.15 -1.68
N ILE A 76 8.40 13.48 -2.78
CA ILE A 76 8.36 14.84 -3.35
C ILE A 76 7.70 15.81 -2.37
N ARG A 77 6.53 15.44 -1.83
CA ARG A 77 5.79 16.27 -0.88
C ARG A 77 6.59 16.57 0.40
N ARG A 78 7.40 15.62 0.86
CA ARG A 78 8.29 15.78 2.02
C ARG A 78 9.56 16.59 1.71
N GLY A 79 9.82 16.88 0.43
CA GLY A 79 11.02 17.56 -0.04
C GLY A 79 12.29 16.71 0.07
N TRP A 80 12.17 15.37 0.07
CA TRP A 80 13.33 14.47 0.12
C TRP A 80 13.91 14.18 -1.26
N ILE A 81 13.04 14.24 -2.28
CA ILE A 81 13.42 14.24 -3.69
C ILE A 81 12.73 15.42 -4.37
N LYS A 82 13.27 15.84 -5.51
CA LYS A 82 12.66 16.86 -6.38
C LYS A 82 12.66 16.42 -7.82
N GLU A 83 11.75 16.97 -8.61
CA GLU A 83 11.76 16.78 -10.06
C GLU A 83 12.97 17.46 -10.68
N ALA A 84 13.73 16.72 -11.50
CA ALA A 84 14.98 17.20 -12.12
C ALA A 84 14.80 17.56 -13.61
N GLY A 85 13.67 17.19 -14.21
CA GLY A 85 13.33 17.48 -15.60
C GLY A 85 12.75 16.28 -16.33
N LYS A 86 12.80 16.35 -17.65
CA LYS A 86 12.29 15.30 -18.55
C LYS A 86 13.38 14.93 -19.55
N ILE A 87 13.66 13.64 -19.70
CA ILE A 87 14.56 13.12 -20.73
C ILE A 87 13.72 12.74 -21.95
N PRO A 88 14.04 13.25 -23.16
CA PRO A 88 13.35 12.84 -24.38
C PRO A 88 13.60 11.34 -24.60
N THR A 89 12.53 10.58 -24.78
CA THR A 89 12.57 9.18 -25.20
C THR A 89 11.71 9.07 -26.45
N GLY A 90 12.01 8.15 -27.36
CA GLY A 90 11.41 8.10 -28.70
C GLY A 90 9.86 8.12 -28.77
N HIS A 91 9.16 7.72 -27.69
CA HIS A 91 7.69 7.76 -27.64
C HIS A 91 7.12 8.81 -26.69
N LYS A 92 7.63 8.89 -25.45
CA LYS A 92 7.17 9.83 -24.42
C LYS A 92 8.33 10.27 -23.54
N PRO A 93 8.44 11.57 -23.20
CA PRO A 93 9.47 12.04 -22.29
C PRO A 93 9.34 11.36 -20.92
N ARG A 94 10.47 10.97 -20.33
CA ARG A 94 10.54 10.35 -19.00
C ARG A 94 10.90 11.38 -17.96
N GLN A 95 10.11 11.44 -16.89
CA GLN A 95 10.41 12.29 -15.74
C GLN A 95 11.67 11.79 -15.02
N THR A 96 12.54 12.71 -14.62
CA THR A 96 13.71 12.42 -13.79
C THR A 96 13.56 13.05 -12.41
N TYR A 97 14.21 12.44 -11.43
CA TYR A 97 14.19 12.89 -10.04
C TYR A 97 15.60 13.12 -9.53
N ALA A 98 15.78 14.06 -8.61
CA ALA A 98 17.02 14.31 -7.91
C ALA A 98 16.82 14.14 -6.40
N ILE A 99 17.78 13.48 -5.74
CA ILE A 99 17.84 13.39 -4.28
C ILE A 99 18.23 14.76 -3.72
N VAL A 100 17.46 15.26 -2.76
CA VAL A 100 17.76 16.53 -2.09
C VAL A 100 18.82 16.30 -1.00
N ASN A 101 19.74 17.25 -0.84
CA ASN A 101 20.69 17.21 0.28
C ASN A 101 19.97 17.55 1.59
N LEU A 102 19.81 16.53 2.45
CA LEU A 102 19.10 16.64 3.74
C LEU A 102 20.04 16.76 4.95
N TRP A 103 21.36 16.90 4.75
CA TRP A 103 22.33 16.95 5.85
C TRP A 103 22.10 18.12 6.79
N LYS A 104 21.90 19.32 6.24
CA LYS A 104 21.59 20.51 7.04
C LYS A 104 20.32 20.28 7.86
N LYS A 105 19.28 19.74 7.23
CA LYS A 105 18.01 19.44 7.92
C LYS A 105 18.17 18.42 9.04
N ASN A 106 19.07 17.44 8.87
CA ASN A 106 19.38 16.44 9.88
C ASN A 106 20.09 17.07 11.08
N ILE A 107 21.15 17.84 10.84
CA ILE A 107 21.92 18.54 11.89
C ILE A 107 20.99 19.50 12.64
N ASP A 108 20.28 20.38 11.92
CA ASP A 108 19.36 21.36 12.51
C ASP A 108 18.24 20.73 13.37
N PHE A 109 17.87 19.46 13.11
CA PHE A 109 16.84 18.77 13.87
C PHE A 109 17.37 18.25 15.20
N TYR A 110 18.51 17.53 15.18
CA TYR A 110 19.06 16.90 16.39
C TYR A 110 19.81 17.88 17.29
N ASP A 111 20.47 18.91 16.72
CA ASP A 111 21.12 19.95 17.52
C ASP A 111 20.10 20.74 18.36
N LYS A 112 18.86 20.88 17.88
CA LYS A 112 17.78 21.55 18.62
C LYS A 112 17.20 20.69 19.74
N GLU A 113 17.25 19.37 19.62
CA GLU A 113 16.76 18.46 20.66
C GLU A 113 17.69 18.46 21.87
N GLU A 114 19.01 18.43 21.67
CA GLU A 114 19.99 18.48 22.77
C GLU A 114 19.83 19.75 23.62
N ASN A 115 19.54 20.88 22.97
CA ASN A 115 19.29 22.15 23.67
C ASN A 115 17.96 22.17 24.43
N ARG A 116 16.99 21.29 24.11
CA ARG A 116 15.71 21.20 24.82
C ARG A 116 15.78 20.28 26.03
N THR A 117 16.55 19.19 25.95
CA THR A 117 16.70 18.24 27.06
C THR A 117 17.73 18.69 28.10
N GLY A 118 18.69 19.55 27.73
CA GLY A 118 19.72 20.06 28.64
C GLY A 118 19.24 21.04 29.74
N ALA A 119 17.98 21.49 29.73
CA ALA A 119 17.48 22.49 30.71
C ALA A 119 16.70 21.90 31.90
N VAL A 120 16.48 20.58 31.95
CA VAL A 120 15.76 19.94 33.06
C VAL A 120 16.70 18.97 33.79
N ASN A 121 17.07 19.35 35.01
CA ASN A 121 17.76 18.57 36.05
C ASN A 121 19.30 18.55 36.05
N GLY A 122 19.86 19.58 36.69
CA GLY A 122 21.07 19.45 37.51
C GLY A 122 20.86 18.63 38.79
N ASN A 123 20.31 17.40 38.68
CA ASN A 123 20.16 16.49 39.81
C ASN A 123 21.11 15.30 39.70
N LYS A 124 22.15 15.35 40.55
CA LYS A 124 22.88 14.26 41.19
C LYS A 124 22.99 12.95 40.39
N VAL A 125 24.14 12.82 39.74
CA VAL A 125 24.72 11.55 39.30
C VAL A 125 24.66 10.56 40.47
N ALA A 126 23.78 9.56 40.37
CA ALA A 126 23.86 8.39 41.22
C ALA A 126 25.11 7.60 40.82
N PRO A 127 25.89 7.07 41.79
CA PRO A 127 27.16 6.43 41.51
C PRO A 127 26.99 5.22 40.60
N GLU A 128 27.88 5.17 39.63
CA GLU A 128 28.07 4.16 38.60
C GLU A 128 28.01 2.76 39.20
N ARG A 129 26.93 2.02 38.94
CA ARG A 129 26.89 0.59 39.19
C ARG A 129 27.75 -0.10 38.14
N VAL A 130 28.94 -0.49 38.56
CA VAL A 130 29.82 -1.43 37.85
C VAL A 130 29.04 -2.71 37.54
N ILE A 131 28.56 -2.83 36.31
CA ILE A 131 27.99 -4.08 35.80
C ILE A 131 29.17 -5.00 35.49
N LYS A 132 29.38 -6.00 36.35
CA LYS A 132 30.32 -7.09 36.08
C LYS A 132 29.83 -7.89 34.86
N PRO A 133 30.71 -8.25 33.92
CA PRO A 133 30.35 -9.10 32.79
C PRO A 133 29.99 -10.50 33.31
N GLN A 134 28.73 -10.91 33.11
CA GLN A 134 28.35 -12.32 33.24
C GLN A 134 28.70 -13.02 31.93
N THR A 135 29.82 -13.75 31.93
CA THR A 135 30.08 -14.84 30.99
C THR A 135 29.12 -15.96 31.31
N LYS A 136 28.13 -16.18 30.45
CA LYS A 136 27.30 -17.38 30.47
C LYS A 136 27.64 -18.19 29.24
N ASP A 137 28.52 -19.16 29.45
CA ASP A 137 28.77 -20.26 28.53
C ASP A 137 27.42 -20.95 28.27
N THR A 138 27.03 -21.02 27.00
CA THR A 138 25.88 -21.81 26.57
C THR A 138 26.46 -22.96 25.75
N GLU A 139 26.37 -24.17 26.29
CA GLU A 139 26.69 -25.42 25.64
C GLU A 139 25.99 -25.52 24.27
N GLU A 140 26.77 -25.84 23.24
CA GLU A 140 26.28 -26.29 21.94
C GLU A 140 25.69 -27.70 22.10
N GLU A 141 24.40 -27.87 21.79
CA GLU A 141 23.83 -29.18 21.50
C GLU A 141 23.88 -29.48 19.98
N PRO A 142 24.06 -30.76 19.58
CA PRO A 142 24.39 -31.15 18.22
C PRO A 142 23.16 -31.10 17.30
N VAL A 143 23.33 -30.47 16.13
CA VAL A 143 22.37 -30.48 15.03
C VAL A 143 22.29 -31.91 14.46
N LYS A 144 21.12 -32.53 14.59
CA LYS A 144 20.79 -33.78 13.89
C LYS A 144 20.44 -33.49 12.43
N GLU A 145 21.09 -34.25 11.55
CA GLU A 145 20.86 -34.29 10.11
C GLU A 145 19.51 -34.95 9.75
N ASP A 146 19.03 -34.51 8.58
CA ASP A 146 18.12 -35.10 7.60
C ASP A 146 16.66 -35.41 7.98
N ILE A 147 15.74 -34.86 7.17
CA ILE A 147 14.78 -35.66 6.41
C ILE A 147 14.34 -34.91 5.13
N ASN A 148 14.56 -35.65 4.05
CA ASN A 148 14.14 -35.52 2.67
C ASN A 148 12.60 -35.43 2.53
N THR A 149 12.07 -34.52 1.71
CA THR A 149 10.68 -34.61 1.22
C THR A 149 10.58 -34.09 -0.22
N SER A 150 10.79 -35.04 -1.12
CA SER A 150 10.10 -35.28 -2.39
C SER A 150 9.45 -34.09 -3.11
N GLU A 151 10.00 -33.86 -4.30
CA GLU A 151 9.35 -33.40 -5.52
C GLU A 151 7.84 -33.71 -5.56
N THR A 152 7.05 -32.67 -5.80
CA THR A 152 5.79 -32.81 -6.52
C THR A 152 5.76 -31.77 -7.63
N LEU A 153 6.09 -32.25 -8.82
CA LEU A 153 5.78 -31.62 -10.10
C LEU A 153 4.26 -31.46 -10.20
N SER A 154 3.75 -30.25 -9.99
CA SER A 154 2.41 -29.87 -10.42
C SER A 154 2.51 -29.10 -11.73
N GLU A 155 2.04 -29.72 -12.79
CA GLU A 155 1.92 -29.17 -14.15
C GLU A 155 1.24 -27.79 -14.13
N GLY A 156 2.00 -26.78 -14.55
CA GLY A 156 1.51 -25.43 -14.73
C GLY A 156 0.54 -25.37 -15.91
N LYS A 157 -0.77 -25.36 -15.62
CA LYS A 157 -1.79 -24.90 -16.58
C LYS A 157 -1.54 -23.42 -16.89
N SER A 158 -1.04 -23.19 -18.10
CA SER A 158 -0.93 -21.88 -18.73
C SER A 158 -2.31 -21.21 -18.79
N ARG A 159 -2.58 -20.27 -17.87
CA ARG A 159 -3.70 -19.33 -18.01
C ARG A 159 -3.28 -18.25 -18.98
N GLN A 160 -3.71 -18.39 -20.22
CA GLN A 160 -3.76 -17.27 -21.16
C GLN A 160 -4.67 -16.19 -20.57
N VAL A 161 -4.07 -15.13 -20.03
CA VAL A 161 -4.77 -13.89 -19.70
C VAL A 161 -4.98 -13.14 -21.01
N GLY A 162 -5.99 -13.56 -21.76
CA GLY A 162 -6.53 -12.76 -22.85
C GLY A 162 -7.14 -11.50 -22.26
N ALA A 163 -6.54 -10.34 -22.58
CA ALA A 163 -7.09 -9.03 -22.27
C ALA A 163 -8.34 -8.80 -23.14
N ASN A 164 -9.45 -9.44 -22.78
CA ASN A 164 -10.75 -9.13 -23.34
C ASN A 164 -11.17 -7.75 -22.85
N LYS A 165 -11.22 -6.83 -23.82
CA LYS A 165 -11.77 -5.48 -23.76
C LYS A 165 -13.10 -5.53 -22.98
N LYS A 166 -13.14 -4.90 -21.80
CA LYS A 166 -14.28 -4.95 -20.88
C LYS A 166 -15.52 -4.30 -21.52
N GLU A 167 -16.39 -5.11 -22.11
CA GLU A 167 -17.78 -4.74 -22.45
C GLU A 167 -18.70 -4.61 -21.20
N ASN A 168 -18.17 -4.83 -20.01
CA ASN A 168 -18.95 -5.04 -18.79
C ASN A 168 -19.18 -3.79 -17.92
N SER A 169 -19.60 -2.67 -18.52
CA SER A 169 -20.16 -1.53 -17.76
C SER A 169 -21.65 -1.30 -18.01
N ARG A 170 -22.32 -2.18 -18.77
CA ARG A 170 -23.78 -2.08 -18.93
C ARG A 170 -24.49 -2.73 -17.75
N CYS A 171 -25.48 -2.01 -17.21
CA CYS A 171 -26.39 -2.51 -16.20
C CYS A 171 -26.96 -3.87 -16.65
N PRO A 172 -27.01 -4.88 -15.77
CA PRO A 172 -27.76 -6.11 -16.06
C PRO A 172 -29.20 -5.80 -16.49
N LEU A 173 -29.83 -4.78 -15.89
CA LEU A 173 -31.20 -4.34 -16.17
C LEU A 173 -31.35 -3.59 -17.50
N LEU A 174 -30.25 -3.14 -18.11
CA LEU A 174 -30.26 -2.53 -19.45
C LEU A 174 -29.87 -3.53 -20.56
N LEU A 175 -29.45 -4.75 -20.19
CA LEU A 175 -29.05 -5.80 -21.14
C LEU A 175 -30.23 -6.75 -21.40
N LYS A 176 -31.25 -6.22 -22.09
CA LYS A 176 -32.48 -6.98 -22.47
C LYS A 176 -32.17 -8.32 -23.13
N GLU A 177 -31.18 -8.36 -24.02
CA GLU A 177 -30.81 -9.56 -24.77
C GLU A 177 -30.15 -10.64 -23.91
N LYS A 178 -29.41 -10.24 -22.86
CA LYS A 178 -28.59 -11.18 -22.07
C LYS A 178 -29.29 -11.66 -20.80
N TYR A 179 -30.24 -10.88 -20.29
CA TYR A 179 -30.93 -11.16 -19.03
C TYR A 179 -32.42 -10.78 -19.10
N PRO A 180 -33.21 -11.42 -19.98
CA PRO A 180 -34.63 -11.06 -20.16
C PRO A 180 -35.44 -11.14 -18.86
N ASN A 181 -35.20 -12.15 -18.04
CA ASN A 181 -35.89 -12.35 -16.75
C ASN A 181 -35.63 -11.24 -15.74
N LEU A 182 -34.47 -10.58 -15.80
CA LEU A 182 -34.17 -9.45 -14.91
C LEU A 182 -34.89 -8.18 -15.37
N VAL A 183 -35.09 -8.00 -16.68
CA VAL A 183 -35.81 -6.84 -17.22
C VAL A 183 -37.31 -6.94 -16.96
N GLU A 184 -37.86 -8.16 -17.01
CA GLU A 184 -39.26 -8.41 -16.64
C GLU A 184 -39.50 -8.12 -15.16
N LYS A 185 -38.55 -8.51 -14.29
CA LYS A 185 -38.64 -8.25 -12.85
C LYS A 185 -38.41 -6.76 -12.49
N TYR A 186 -37.62 -6.05 -13.30
CA TYR A 186 -37.08 -4.72 -12.99
C TYR A 186 -37.04 -3.83 -14.24
N PRO A 187 -38.20 -3.26 -14.66
CA PRO A 187 -38.33 -2.55 -15.93
C PRO A 187 -37.65 -1.17 -15.95
N GLY A 188 -37.31 -0.59 -14.79
CA GLY A 188 -36.78 0.78 -14.68
C GLY A 188 -35.30 0.96 -15.05
N GLY A 189 -34.54 -0.12 -15.22
CA GLY A 189 -33.11 -0.03 -15.53
C GLY A 189 -32.29 0.49 -14.34
N HIS A 190 -31.52 1.57 -14.50
CA HIS A 190 -30.70 2.10 -13.38
C HIS A 190 -31.50 2.81 -12.29
N SER A 191 -32.74 3.24 -12.53
CA SER A 191 -33.53 3.95 -11.51
C SER A 191 -33.69 3.10 -10.25
N GLU A 192 -34.00 1.82 -10.40
CA GLU A 192 -34.21 0.92 -9.27
C GLU A 192 -32.91 0.66 -8.48
N CYS A 193 -31.78 0.50 -9.18
CA CYS A 193 -30.49 0.41 -8.49
C CYS A 193 -30.15 1.69 -7.72
N VAL A 194 -30.50 2.86 -8.27
CA VAL A 194 -30.27 4.17 -7.64
C VAL A 194 -31.17 4.31 -6.41
N GLU A 195 -32.46 4.02 -6.56
CA GLU A 195 -33.45 4.05 -5.49
C GLU A 195 -33.06 3.11 -4.35
N PHE A 196 -32.63 1.88 -4.67
CA PHE A 196 -32.17 0.93 -3.68
C PHE A 196 -30.91 1.38 -2.94
N ILE A 197 -29.92 1.95 -3.64
CA ILE A 197 -28.73 2.48 -2.94
C ILE A 197 -29.12 3.65 -2.03
N ASN A 198 -29.99 4.55 -2.51
CA ASN A 198 -30.44 5.69 -1.73
C ASN A 198 -31.23 5.27 -0.49
N SER A 199 -32.11 4.26 -0.61
CA SER A 199 -32.87 3.75 0.55
C SER A 199 -31.95 3.16 1.61
N ILE A 200 -30.90 2.44 1.20
CA ILE A 200 -29.90 1.88 2.11
C ILE A 200 -29.08 3.00 2.79
N GLU A 201 -28.75 4.09 2.09
CA GLU A 201 -28.07 5.24 2.69
C GLU A 201 -28.92 5.95 3.74
N GLU A 202 -30.23 6.07 3.48
CA GLU A 202 -31.19 6.67 4.42
C GLU A 202 -31.40 5.79 5.65
N GLU A 203 -31.50 4.47 5.48
CA GLU A 203 -31.84 3.53 6.55
C GLU A 203 -30.66 3.18 7.46
N PHE A 204 -29.52 2.77 6.89
CA PHE A 204 -28.43 2.17 7.68
C PHE A 204 -27.27 3.10 7.95
N LYS A 205 -27.06 4.10 7.09
CA LYS A 205 -25.88 4.95 7.17
C LYS A 205 -26.21 6.30 7.75
N ALA A 206 -26.50 6.38 9.05
CA ALA A 206 -26.71 7.59 9.88
C ALA A 206 -25.91 8.85 9.45
N GLY A 207 -26.32 9.50 8.35
CA GLY A 207 -25.59 10.59 7.69
C GLY A 207 -24.32 10.24 6.87
N ARG A 208 -23.95 8.97 6.69
CA ARG A 208 -22.76 8.55 5.93
C ARG A 208 -23.12 8.16 4.49
N ARG A 209 -22.60 8.87 3.49
CA ARG A 209 -22.80 8.50 2.07
C ARG A 209 -21.77 7.50 1.57
N PHE A 210 -22.15 6.63 0.66
CA PHE A 210 -21.22 5.79 -0.09
C PHE A 210 -20.27 6.67 -0.89
N VAL A 211 -18.97 6.40 -0.73
CA VAL A 211 -17.96 7.01 -1.59
C VAL A 211 -17.88 6.19 -2.87
N ASN A 212 -17.85 6.88 -4.03
CA ASN A 212 -17.68 6.27 -5.35
C ASN A 212 -18.85 5.34 -5.78
N TYR A 213 -20.00 5.95 -6.11
CA TYR A 213 -21.19 5.25 -6.61
C TYR A 213 -20.90 4.30 -7.77
N GLY A 214 -19.97 4.63 -8.68
CA GLY A 214 -19.61 3.75 -9.80
C GLY A 214 -19.11 2.37 -9.34
N LYS A 215 -18.32 2.32 -8.25
CA LYS A 215 -17.91 1.05 -7.64
C LYS A 215 -19.09 0.33 -6.97
N GLN A 216 -19.96 1.06 -6.28
CA GLN A 216 -21.15 0.50 -5.62
C GLN A 216 -22.10 -0.16 -6.63
N PHE A 217 -22.41 0.54 -7.72
CA PHE A 217 -23.20 -0.03 -8.82
C PHE A 217 -22.52 -1.26 -9.43
N GLY A 218 -21.21 -1.22 -9.63
CA GLY A 218 -20.45 -2.37 -10.14
C GLY A 218 -20.60 -3.61 -9.25
N ALA A 219 -20.54 -3.43 -7.94
CA ALA A 219 -20.71 -4.50 -6.96
C ALA A 219 -22.17 -4.96 -6.86
N LEU A 220 -23.14 -4.04 -6.76
CA LEU A 220 -24.57 -4.34 -6.76
C LEU A 220 -24.98 -5.15 -8.00
N HIS A 221 -24.55 -4.73 -9.19
CA HIS A 221 -24.81 -5.47 -10.42
C HIS A 221 -24.15 -6.86 -10.42
N LYS A 222 -23.01 -7.03 -9.77
CA LYS A 222 -22.38 -8.35 -9.63
C LYS A 222 -23.27 -9.28 -8.78
N ILE A 223 -23.87 -8.75 -7.72
CA ILE A 223 -24.80 -9.48 -6.84
C ILE A 223 -26.09 -9.84 -7.61
N LEU A 224 -26.71 -8.87 -8.28
CA LEU A 224 -27.92 -9.09 -9.09
C LEU A 224 -27.70 -10.11 -10.22
N ARG A 225 -26.55 -10.08 -10.90
CA ARG A 225 -26.19 -11.10 -11.91
C ARG A 225 -26.04 -12.50 -11.31
N ALA A 226 -25.71 -12.60 -10.03
CA ALA A 226 -25.70 -13.86 -9.29
C ALA A 226 -27.10 -14.29 -8.82
N ARG A 227 -28.15 -13.61 -9.29
CA ARG A 227 -29.58 -13.90 -9.07
C ARG A 227 -30.10 -13.65 -7.66
N TYR A 228 -29.40 -12.83 -6.87
CA TYR A 228 -29.94 -12.36 -5.60
C TYR A 228 -30.95 -11.23 -5.83
N SER A 229 -32.07 -11.25 -5.11
CA SER A 229 -33.06 -10.17 -5.12
C SER A 229 -32.62 -8.98 -4.26
N PHE A 230 -33.29 -7.84 -4.40
CA PHE A 230 -33.04 -6.71 -3.50
C PHE A 230 -33.38 -7.04 -2.04
N GLU A 231 -34.40 -7.89 -1.81
CA GLU A 231 -34.72 -8.36 -0.46
C GLU A 231 -33.59 -9.18 0.14
N GLU A 232 -33.05 -10.17 -0.57
CA GLU A 232 -31.92 -10.99 -0.09
C GLU A 232 -30.65 -10.16 0.16
N ILE A 233 -30.44 -9.10 -0.64
CA ILE A 233 -29.34 -8.15 -0.43
C ILE A 233 -29.57 -7.34 0.85
N ASN A 234 -30.81 -6.89 1.07
CA ASN A 234 -31.18 -6.14 2.26
C ASN A 234 -31.05 -6.97 3.54
N ASP A 235 -31.49 -8.23 3.51
CA ASP A 235 -31.35 -9.16 4.64
C ASP A 235 -29.88 -9.35 5.02
N CYS A 236 -29.01 -9.51 4.02
CA CYS A 236 -27.56 -9.58 4.23
C CYS A 236 -27.03 -8.30 4.90
N ILE A 237 -27.47 -7.13 4.45
CA ILE A 237 -27.09 -5.83 5.03
C ILE A 237 -27.56 -5.72 6.49
N VAL A 238 -28.80 -6.09 6.78
CA VAL A 238 -29.35 -6.10 8.14
C VAL A 238 -28.50 -6.98 9.06
N CYS A 239 -28.13 -8.18 8.59
CA CYS A 239 -27.27 -9.05 9.37
C CYS A 239 -25.84 -8.50 9.53
N MET A 240 -25.30 -7.82 8.51
CA MET A 240 -24.02 -7.14 8.62
C MET A 240 -24.08 -6.03 9.68
N GLU A 241 -25.11 -5.18 9.69
CA GLU A 241 -25.29 -4.10 10.67
C GLU A 241 -25.51 -4.60 12.11
N ALA A 242 -26.11 -5.79 12.26
CA ALA A 242 -26.21 -6.45 13.56
C ALA A 242 -24.84 -6.86 14.13
N ASN A 243 -23.81 -7.01 13.28
CA ASN A 243 -22.47 -7.41 13.69
C ASN A 243 -21.61 -6.19 14.09
N ASN A 244 -21.09 -6.19 15.32
CA ASN A 244 -20.24 -5.11 15.85
C ASN A 244 -19.04 -4.76 14.94
N PHE A 245 -18.44 -5.77 14.31
CA PHE A 245 -17.30 -5.56 13.41
C PHE A 245 -17.66 -4.65 12.23
N TRP A 246 -18.80 -4.91 11.57
CA TRP A 246 -19.23 -4.13 10.40
C TRP A 246 -19.77 -2.76 10.79
N ARG A 247 -20.36 -2.62 11.99
CA ARG A 247 -20.79 -1.32 12.51
C ARG A 247 -19.62 -0.38 12.78
N GLU A 248 -18.54 -0.90 13.35
CA GLU A 248 -17.33 -0.12 13.64
C GLU A 248 -16.52 0.17 12.37
N LYS A 249 -16.26 -0.88 11.56
CA LYS A 249 -15.44 -0.76 10.35
C LYS A 249 -16.17 -0.02 9.22
N GLY A 250 -17.50 -0.11 9.18
CA GLY A 250 -18.31 0.20 8.02
C GLY A 250 -18.22 -0.90 6.94
N TRP A 251 -19.11 -0.81 5.97
CA TRP A 251 -19.17 -1.72 4.82
C TRP A 251 -19.59 -0.99 3.55
N ASP A 252 -19.30 -1.64 2.42
CA ASP A 252 -19.77 -1.25 1.09
C ASP A 252 -20.38 -2.43 0.31
N PHE A 253 -20.95 -2.18 -0.88
CA PHE A 253 -21.55 -3.27 -1.68
C PHE A 253 -20.51 -4.29 -2.17
N GLY A 254 -19.23 -3.94 -2.19
CA GLY A 254 -18.14 -4.89 -2.43
C GLY A 254 -18.01 -5.88 -1.28
N ASP A 255 -18.09 -5.40 -0.03
CA ASP A 255 -18.15 -6.26 1.14
C ASP A 255 -19.41 -7.14 1.14
N VAL A 256 -20.59 -6.57 0.87
CA VAL A 256 -21.85 -7.33 0.75
C VAL A 256 -21.71 -8.44 -0.30
N ALA A 257 -21.16 -8.13 -1.48
CA ALA A 257 -20.91 -9.12 -2.52
C ALA A 257 -19.95 -10.23 -2.07
N ASN A 258 -18.95 -9.92 -1.25
CA ASN A 258 -18.01 -10.89 -0.71
C ASN A 258 -18.64 -11.77 0.36
N VAL A 259 -19.49 -11.21 1.22
CA VAL A 259 -20.23 -11.96 2.25
C VAL A 259 -21.19 -12.95 1.60
N ILE A 260 -21.99 -12.49 0.63
CA ILE A 260 -22.90 -13.33 -0.15
C ILE A 260 -22.11 -14.42 -0.90
N GLY A 261 -21.02 -14.04 -1.58
CA GLY A 261 -20.23 -14.96 -2.41
C GLY A 261 -19.48 -16.06 -1.65
N LYS A 262 -19.17 -15.86 -0.36
CA LYS A 262 -18.51 -16.88 0.48
C LYS A 262 -19.48 -17.94 1.02
N GLY A 263 -20.69 -18.00 0.48
CA GLY A 263 -21.70 -18.98 0.87
C GLY A 263 -22.30 -18.62 2.21
N GLY A 264 -22.82 -17.39 2.32
CA GLY A 264 -23.47 -16.77 3.50
C GLY A 264 -24.63 -17.59 4.08
N THR A 265 -24.35 -18.79 4.53
CA THR A 265 -25.23 -19.69 5.27
C THR A 265 -25.62 -19.06 6.61
N GLN A 266 -24.82 -18.12 7.12
CA GLN A 266 -25.18 -17.30 8.27
C GLN A 266 -26.11 -16.11 7.95
N TYR A 267 -26.33 -15.76 6.67
CA TYR A 267 -26.83 -14.43 6.29
C TYR A 267 -27.89 -14.36 5.19
N GLY A 268 -28.57 -15.47 4.84
CA GLY A 268 -29.65 -15.33 3.85
C GLY A 268 -30.23 -16.58 3.21
N LYS A 269 -30.06 -17.78 3.79
CA LYS A 269 -30.88 -18.93 3.39
C LYS A 269 -31.42 -19.64 4.61
N SER A 270 -32.54 -19.15 5.12
CA SER A 270 -33.53 -20.03 5.73
C SER A 270 -34.01 -20.93 4.59
N GLY A 271 -33.59 -22.19 4.61
CA GLY A 271 -34.05 -23.19 3.64
C GLY A 271 -35.55 -23.41 3.70
#